data_AF-A0A8T7GQ41-F1
#
_entry.id   AF-A0A8T7GQ41-F1
#
_cell.length_a   1.000
_cell.length_b   1.000
_cell.length_c   1.000
_cell.angle_alpha   90.00
_cell.angle_beta   90.00
_cell.angle_gamma   90.00
#
_symmetry.space_group_name_H-M   'P 1'
#
loop_
_entity.id
_entity.type
_entity.pdbx_description
1 polymer ?
#
loop_
_entity_poly.entity_id
_entity_poly.type
_entity_poly.pdbx_seq_one_letter_code
_entity_poly.pdbx_strand_id
1 'polypeptide(L)'
;MPGGGRGRLVLFSVVFFAALTLVGLLGVKSSNYRDVAQLQAFQETGPVRGLAVKGMTTNLKPGEYLLVVGETVFRMRVASEQPYAVAERIAGPRLGGDDSYAFFLLRGSNGFTVAALFSARTFQSFYGPQPIMESEVVVSGTYNPQLTARLYLLTPDGGRVLVGEYPVFMVDKILEGCHSSYGSGVGRA
;
A
#
# COMPACT_ATOMS: atom_id res chain seq x y z
N MET A 1 -43.97 40.74 28.68
CA MET A 1 -42.68 40.71 27.95
C MET A 1 -41.99 39.38 28.23
N PRO A 2 -41.90 38.42 27.28
CA PRO A 2 -41.07 37.23 27.47
C PRO A 2 -39.78 37.38 26.66
N GLY A 3 -38.68 37.76 27.31
CA GLY A 3 -37.33 37.86 26.74
C GLY A 3 -36.46 36.61 26.97
N GLY A 4 -37.06 35.43 27.15
CA GLY A 4 -36.35 34.22 27.61
C GLY A 4 -35.96 33.19 26.54
N GLY A 5 -36.32 33.40 25.26
CA GLY A 5 -36.15 32.37 24.21
C GLY A 5 -34.79 32.37 23.50
N ARG A 6 -34.13 33.53 23.40
CA ARG A 6 -32.93 33.69 22.57
C ARG A 6 -31.67 33.05 23.16
N GLY A 7 -31.48 33.12 24.48
CA GLY A 7 -30.30 32.52 25.15
C GLY A 7 -30.28 30.99 25.09
N ARG A 8 -31.45 30.34 25.17
CA ARG A 8 -31.58 28.88 25.05
C ARG A 8 -31.31 28.39 23.62
N LEU A 9 -31.82 29.09 22.61
CA LEU A 9 -31.60 28.75 21.20
C LEU A 9 -30.12 28.86 20.80
N VAL A 10 -29.42 29.89 21.26
CA VAL A 10 -27.97 30.04 21.00
C VAL A 10 -27.16 28.92 21.66
N LEU A 11 -27.50 28.56 22.91
CA LEU A 11 -26.82 27.49 23.64
C LEU A 11 -27.00 26.13 22.93
N PHE A 12 -28.21 25.83 22.45
CA PHE A 12 -28.49 24.62 21.69
C PHE A 12 -27.70 24.56 20.38
N SER A 13 -27.62 25.66 19.63
CA SER A 13 -26.86 25.71 18.37
C SER A 13 -25.36 25.53 18.58
N VAL A 14 -24.78 26.09 19.66
CA VAL A 14 -23.36 25.93 19.98
C VAL A 14 -23.06 24.50 20.41
N VAL A 15 -23.91 23.89 21.24
CA VAL A 15 -23.76 22.49 21.66
C VAL A 15 -23.91 21.53 20.47
N PHE A 16 -24.89 21.79 19.59
CA PHE A 16 -25.10 20.98 18.39
C PHE A 16 -23.95 21.10 17.39
N PHE A 17 -23.43 22.31 17.17
CA PHE A 17 -22.26 22.54 16.33
C PHE A 17 -21.00 21.88 16.91
N ALA A 18 -20.79 21.97 18.22
CA ALA A 18 -19.69 21.29 18.89
C ALA A 18 -19.81 19.76 18.79
N ALA A 19 -21.02 19.21 18.93
CA ALA A 19 -21.27 17.78 18.75
C ALA A 19 -21.02 17.32 17.31
N LEU A 20 -21.47 18.07 16.31
CA LEU A 20 -21.19 17.76 14.90
C LEU A 20 -19.71 17.89 14.55
N THR A 21 -19.03 18.89 15.11
CA THR A 21 -17.57 19.05 14.92
C THR A 21 -16.80 17.92 15.59
N LEU A 22 -17.25 17.45 16.76
CA LEU A 22 -16.66 16.30 17.44
C LEU A 22 -16.90 14.99 16.67
N VAL A 23 -18.10 14.77 16.14
CA VAL A 23 -18.42 13.61 15.28
C VAL A 23 -17.62 13.67 13.97
N GLY A 24 -17.48 14.86 13.38
CA GLY A 24 -16.63 15.10 12.21
C GLY A 24 -15.15 14.83 12.49
N LEU A 25 -14.63 15.31 13.63
CA LEU A 25 -13.24 15.08 14.06
C LEU A 25 -12.98 13.61 14.38
N LEU A 26 -13.92 12.92 15.03
CA LEU A 26 -13.83 11.50 15.32
C LEU A 26 -13.90 10.68 14.04
N GLY A 27 -14.80 11.02 13.11
CA GLY A 27 -14.92 10.36 11.80
C GLY A 27 -13.68 10.53 10.91
N VAL A 28 -13.00 11.69 10.99
CA VAL A 28 -11.76 11.95 10.23
C VAL A 28 -10.54 11.28 10.88
N LYS A 29 -10.51 11.08 12.19
CA LYS A 29 -9.42 10.34 12.88
C LYS A 29 -9.64 8.83 12.96
N SER A 30 -10.86 8.33 12.71
CA SER A 30 -11.21 6.91 12.82
C SER A 30 -11.53 6.27 11.46
N SER A 31 -10.81 6.62 10.39
CA SER A 31 -10.71 5.69 9.25
C SER A 31 -9.93 4.46 9.72
N ASN A 32 -10.60 3.56 10.44
CA ASN A 32 -10.09 2.25 10.85
C ASN A 32 -9.94 1.39 9.59
N TYR A 33 -8.94 1.68 8.77
CA TYR A 33 -8.53 0.78 7.70
C TYR A 33 -8.20 -0.58 8.31
N ARG A 34 -8.55 -1.64 7.59
CA ARG A 34 -8.29 -2.99 8.07
C ARG A 34 -6.78 -3.22 8.14
N ASP A 35 -6.30 -3.81 9.22
CA ASP A 35 -4.91 -4.26 9.26
C ASP A 35 -4.71 -5.39 8.24
N VAL A 36 -3.56 -5.45 7.58
CA VAL A 36 -3.18 -6.57 6.70
C VAL A 36 -3.34 -7.94 7.38
N ALA A 37 -3.13 -8.03 8.69
CA ALA A 37 -3.39 -9.22 9.49
C ALA A 37 -4.80 -9.78 9.29
N GLN A 38 -5.80 -8.91 9.10
CA GLN A 38 -7.18 -9.32 8.89
C GLN A 38 -7.41 -9.98 7.52
N LEU A 39 -6.47 -9.84 6.57
CA LEU A 39 -6.55 -10.54 5.29
C LEU A 39 -6.43 -12.05 5.43
N GLN A 40 -5.82 -12.52 6.52
CA GLN A 40 -5.70 -13.95 6.83
C GLN A 40 -7.06 -14.64 6.95
N ALA A 41 -8.10 -13.90 7.37
CA ALA A 41 -9.47 -14.44 7.46
C ALA A 41 -10.09 -14.75 6.09
N PHE A 42 -9.51 -14.24 4.99
CA PHE A 42 -9.99 -14.48 3.63
C PHE A 42 -9.23 -15.58 2.89
N GLN A 43 -8.29 -16.29 3.53
CA GLN A 43 -7.43 -17.28 2.86
C GLN A 43 -8.19 -18.39 2.13
N GLU A 44 -9.36 -18.78 2.63
CA GLU A 44 -10.19 -19.84 2.02
C GLU A 44 -11.20 -19.29 1.00
N THR A 45 -11.24 -17.96 0.81
CA THR A 45 -12.17 -17.31 -0.11
C THR A 45 -11.52 -17.02 -1.46
N GLY A 46 -12.34 -16.81 -2.49
CA GLY A 46 -11.84 -16.32 -3.79
C GLY A 46 -11.30 -14.89 -3.72
N PRO A 47 -10.92 -14.29 -4.86
CA PRO A 47 -10.41 -12.92 -4.90
C PRO A 47 -11.41 -11.91 -4.31
N VAL A 48 -10.95 -11.08 -3.36
CA VAL A 48 -11.77 -10.05 -2.71
C VAL A 48 -11.32 -8.67 -3.17
N ARG A 49 -12.23 -7.92 -3.80
CA ARG A 49 -11.96 -6.60 -4.40
C ARG A 49 -12.36 -5.45 -3.46
N GLY A 50 -11.75 -4.28 -3.68
CA GLY A 50 -12.14 -3.04 -3.02
C GLY A 50 -11.77 -2.99 -1.54
N LEU A 51 -10.74 -3.73 -1.14
CA LEU A 51 -10.25 -3.73 0.24
C LEU A 51 -9.28 -2.58 0.43
N ALA A 52 -9.49 -1.77 1.47
CA ALA A 52 -8.52 -0.81 1.96
C ALA A 52 -7.84 -1.37 3.21
N VAL A 53 -6.52 -1.59 3.12
CA VAL A 53 -5.71 -2.17 4.20
C VAL A 53 -4.54 -1.28 4.58
N LYS A 54 -4.23 -1.30 5.86
CA LYS A 54 -3.09 -0.63 6.48
C LYS A 54 -2.05 -1.66 6.88
N GLY A 55 -0.78 -1.37 6.62
CA GLY A 55 0.33 -2.23 7.05
C GLY A 55 1.67 -1.52 7.02
N MET A 56 2.69 -2.19 7.55
CA MET A 56 4.06 -1.70 7.56
C MET A 56 4.82 -2.19 6.34
N THR A 57 5.55 -1.30 5.66
CA THR A 57 6.44 -1.68 4.58
C THR A 57 7.69 -2.37 5.14
N THR A 58 8.18 -3.38 4.43
CA THR A 58 9.45 -4.04 4.76
C THR A 58 10.50 -3.63 3.75
N ASN A 59 11.65 -3.13 4.24
CA ASN A 59 12.74 -2.77 3.36
C ASN A 59 13.36 -4.01 2.70
N LEU A 60 13.51 -3.94 1.38
CA LEU A 60 14.23 -4.93 0.61
C LEU A 60 15.73 -4.66 0.75
N LYS A 61 16.52 -5.72 0.97
CA LYS A 61 17.97 -5.60 1.02
C LYS A 61 18.55 -5.38 -0.39
N PRO A 62 19.69 -4.69 -0.53
CA PRO A 62 20.36 -4.54 -1.82
C PRO A 62 20.63 -5.90 -2.48
N GLY A 63 20.39 -5.99 -3.78
CA GLY A 63 20.56 -7.23 -4.54
C GLY A 63 19.66 -7.29 -5.77
N GLU A 64 19.79 -8.40 -6.50
CA GLU A 64 18.88 -8.73 -7.60
C GLU A 64 17.91 -9.80 -7.15
N TYR A 65 16.64 -9.62 -7.50
CA TYR A 65 15.58 -10.55 -7.12
C TYR A 65 14.83 -11.05 -8.33
N LEU A 66 14.35 -12.29 -8.22
CA LEU A 66 13.29 -12.81 -9.07
C LEU A 66 12.00 -12.88 -8.26
N LEU A 67 10.95 -12.29 -8.79
CA LEU A 67 9.60 -12.40 -8.26
C LEU A 67 8.81 -13.30 -9.22
N VAL A 68 8.33 -14.43 -8.71
CA VAL A 68 7.52 -15.38 -9.48
C VAL A 68 6.09 -15.33 -8.97
N VAL A 69 5.14 -14.96 -9.83
CA VAL A 69 3.71 -14.85 -9.50
C VAL A 69 2.91 -15.70 -10.48
N GLY A 70 2.41 -16.84 -10.00
CA GLY A 70 1.87 -17.87 -10.89
C GLY A 70 2.91 -18.30 -11.93
N GLU A 71 2.59 -18.14 -13.21
CA GLU A 71 3.48 -18.44 -14.34
C GLU A 71 4.34 -17.24 -14.78
N THR A 72 4.14 -16.07 -14.18
CA THR A 72 4.81 -14.84 -14.58
C THR A 72 6.09 -14.65 -13.77
N VAL A 73 7.18 -14.31 -14.44
CA VAL A 73 8.47 -14.06 -13.81
C VAL A 73 8.88 -12.61 -14.02
N PHE A 74 9.19 -11.93 -12.93
CA PHE A 74 9.70 -10.57 -12.91
C PHE A 74 11.12 -10.54 -12.35
N ARG A 75 11.91 -9.57 -12.81
CA ARG A 75 13.24 -9.25 -12.26
C ARG A 75 13.18 -7.89 -11.58
N MET A 76 13.85 -7.77 -10.44
CA MET A 76 14.00 -6.53 -9.70
C MET A 76 15.48 -6.32 -9.37
N ARG A 77 15.92 -5.06 -9.38
CA ARG A 77 17.23 -4.68 -8.83
C ARG A 77 17.01 -3.65 -7.72
N VAL A 78 17.58 -3.93 -6.57
CA VAL A 78 17.51 -3.09 -5.38
C VAL A 78 18.92 -2.56 -5.13
N ALA A 79 19.13 -1.26 -5.35
CA ALA A 79 20.46 -0.65 -5.24
C ALA A 79 20.84 -0.31 -3.79
N SER A 80 19.87 0.16 -3.01
CA SER A 80 20.01 0.50 -1.59
C SER A 80 18.81 -0.07 -0.82
N GLU A 81 18.91 -0.12 0.51
CA GLU A 81 17.79 -0.55 1.33
C GLU A 81 16.60 0.40 1.16
N GLN A 82 15.49 -0.11 0.62
CA GLN A 82 14.32 0.70 0.26
C GLN A 82 13.02 -0.11 0.40
N PRO A 83 11.87 0.55 0.67
CA PRO A 83 10.59 -0.12 0.96
C PRO A 83 9.91 -0.72 -0.27
N TYR A 84 10.35 -0.41 -1.49
CA TYR A 84 9.80 -0.95 -2.74
C TYR A 84 10.88 -1.16 -3.80
N ALA A 85 10.57 -1.94 -4.83
CA ALA A 85 11.37 -2.06 -6.05
C ALA A 85 10.46 -2.15 -7.28
N VAL A 86 10.98 -1.81 -8.45
CA VAL A 86 10.24 -2.02 -9.71
C VAL A 86 10.57 -3.42 -10.24
N ALA A 87 9.54 -4.24 -10.37
CA ALA A 87 9.56 -5.58 -10.93
C ALA A 87 9.19 -5.53 -12.40
N GLU A 88 10.13 -5.89 -13.28
CA GLU A 88 9.93 -5.91 -14.72
C GLU A 88 9.75 -7.34 -15.20
N ARG A 89 8.71 -7.61 -15.99
CA ARG A 89 8.41 -8.94 -16.51
C ARG A 89 9.51 -9.37 -17.48
N ILE A 90 10.07 -10.55 -17.24
CA ILE A 90 11.10 -11.16 -18.09
C ILE A 90 10.60 -12.44 -18.78
N ALA A 91 9.56 -13.08 -18.25
CA ALA A 91 8.97 -14.29 -18.84
C ALA A 91 7.52 -14.50 -18.36
N GLY A 92 6.78 -15.37 -19.07
CA GLY A 92 5.40 -15.72 -18.75
C GLY A 92 4.35 -14.73 -19.26
N PRO A 93 3.05 -15.00 -19.03
CA PRO A 93 1.96 -14.12 -19.43
C PRO A 93 2.00 -12.78 -18.68
N ARG A 94 1.19 -11.81 -19.11
CA ARG A 94 0.99 -10.60 -18.29
C ARG A 94 0.15 -10.96 -17.07
N LEU A 95 0.65 -10.58 -15.89
CA LEU A 95 -0.19 -10.51 -14.70
C LEU A 95 -1.02 -9.24 -14.83
N GLY A 96 -2.35 -9.32 -14.83
CA GLY A 96 -3.20 -8.15 -15.04
C GLY A 96 -2.97 -7.48 -16.41
N GLY A 97 -2.77 -6.16 -16.40
CA GLY A 97 -2.63 -5.34 -17.62
C GLY A 97 -1.22 -4.82 -17.93
N ASP A 98 -0.28 -4.96 -17.00
CA ASP A 98 1.04 -4.30 -17.07
C ASP A 98 2.21 -5.29 -17.18
N ASP A 99 3.31 -4.81 -17.76
CA ASP A 99 4.60 -5.53 -17.84
C ASP A 99 5.54 -5.19 -16.67
N SER A 100 5.20 -4.20 -15.85
CA SER A 100 6.01 -3.82 -14.70
C SER A 100 5.16 -3.34 -13.52
N TYR A 101 5.62 -3.68 -12.32
CA TYR A 101 4.93 -3.41 -11.06
C TYR A 101 5.89 -2.82 -10.03
N ALA A 102 5.50 -1.75 -9.34
CA ALA A 102 6.08 -1.40 -8.05
C ALA A 102 5.69 -2.47 -7.03
N PHE A 103 6.68 -3.21 -6.58
CA PHE A 103 6.58 -4.30 -5.61
C PHE A 103 7.04 -3.82 -4.24
N PHE A 104 6.24 -4.12 -3.21
CA PHE A 104 6.62 -3.91 -1.82
C PHE A 104 5.96 -4.98 -0.93
N LEU A 105 6.62 -5.31 0.17
CA LEU A 105 6.08 -6.24 1.16
C LEU A 105 5.32 -5.45 2.22
N LEU A 106 4.05 -5.79 2.40
CA LEU A 106 3.18 -5.13 3.38
C LEU A 106 2.86 -6.09 4.52
N ARG A 107 3.29 -5.74 5.74
CA ARG A 107 3.19 -6.57 6.94
C ARG A 107 2.14 -6.04 7.90
N GLY A 108 1.24 -6.90 8.33
CA GLY A 108 0.25 -6.63 9.37
C GLY A 108 0.82 -6.73 10.79
N SER A 109 0.03 -6.31 11.78
CA SER A 109 0.42 -6.31 13.19
C SER A 109 0.75 -7.68 13.77
N ASN A 110 0.21 -8.77 13.20
CA ASN A 110 0.51 -10.16 13.60
C ASN A 110 1.68 -10.79 12.84
N GLY A 111 2.38 -10.03 11.99
CA GLY A 111 3.47 -10.53 11.13
C GLY A 111 3.03 -11.13 9.80
N PHE A 112 1.72 -11.31 9.57
CA PHE A 112 1.20 -11.73 8.27
C PHE A 112 1.61 -10.72 7.20
N THR A 113 2.21 -11.21 6.11
CA THR A 113 2.82 -10.35 5.08
C THR A 113 2.26 -10.71 3.71
N VAL A 114 1.92 -9.68 2.93
CA VAL A 114 1.45 -9.82 1.55
C VAL A 114 2.45 -9.20 0.58
N ALA A 115 2.51 -9.76 -0.63
CA ALA A 115 3.19 -9.15 -1.77
C ALA A 115 2.25 -8.13 -2.41
N ALA A 116 2.50 -6.84 -2.21
CA ALA A 116 1.74 -5.77 -2.82
C ALA A 116 2.31 -5.41 -4.19
N LEU A 117 1.46 -5.40 -5.22
CA LEU A 117 1.83 -5.13 -6.61
C LEU A 117 1.00 -3.96 -7.14
N PHE A 118 1.65 -2.84 -7.43
CA PHE A 118 1.01 -1.68 -8.04
C PHE A 118 1.60 -1.43 -9.42
N SER A 119 0.78 -1.21 -10.45
CA SER A 119 1.23 -0.82 -11.80
C SER A 119 2.36 0.22 -11.74
N ALA A 120 3.56 -0.12 -12.23
CA ALA A 120 4.73 0.76 -12.11
C ALA A 120 4.51 2.08 -12.85
N ARG A 121 3.85 2.02 -14.01
CA ARG A 121 3.45 3.20 -14.79
C ARG A 121 2.52 4.12 -13.99
N THR A 122 1.50 3.55 -13.36
CA THR A 122 0.52 4.32 -12.58
C THR A 122 1.17 4.90 -11.32
N PHE A 123 1.99 4.10 -10.62
CA PHE A 123 2.74 4.52 -9.46
C PHE A 123 3.66 5.71 -9.78
N GLN A 124 4.46 5.63 -10.85
CA GLN A 124 5.32 6.74 -11.27
C GLN A 124 4.54 7.96 -11.74
N SER A 125 3.39 7.78 -12.38
CA SER A 125 2.53 8.89 -12.80
C SER A 125 1.96 9.68 -11.62
N PHE A 126 1.67 9.01 -10.50
CA PHE A 126 1.12 9.67 -9.31
C PHE A 126 2.19 10.24 -8.37
N TYR A 127 3.31 9.54 -8.20
CA TYR A 127 4.31 9.85 -7.18
C TYR A 127 5.67 10.27 -7.75
N GLY A 128 5.80 10.35 -9.08
CA GLY A 128 7.04 10.72 -9.75
C GLY A 128 8.05 9.56 -9.87
N PRO A 129 9.28 9.84 -10.33
CA PRO A 129 10.28 8.82 -10.63
C PRO A 129 10.95 8.21 -9.39
N GLN A 130 10.93 8.90 -8.24
CA GLN A 130 11.53 8.42 -6.99
C GLN A 130 10.57 8.56 -5.79
N PRO A 131 9.42 7.87 -5.78
CA PRO A 131 8.45 8.00 -4.69
C PRO A 131 9.07 7.74 -3.31
N ILE A 132 8.69 8.56 -2.32
CA ILE A 132 9.01 8.32 -0.92
C ILE A 132 7.84 7.56 -0.33
N MET A 133 8.13 6.38 0.21
CA MET A 133 7.16 5.52 0.86
C MET A 133 7.51 5.43 2.34
N GLU A 134 6.54 5.76 3.18
CA GLU A 134 6.68 5.71 4.62
C GLU A 134 6.71 4.26 5.11
N SER A 135 7.12 4.10 6.37
CA SER A 135 7.14 2.80 7.04
C SER A 135 5.74 2.21 7.25
N GLU A 136 4.71 3.05 7.31
CA GLU A 136 3.31 2.65 7.35
C GLU A 136 2.57 3.21 6.14
N VAL A 137 1.80 2.37 5.46
CA VAL A 137 1.04 2.77 4.27
C VAL A 137 -0.38 2.21 4.32
N VAL A 138 -1.29 2.91 3.68
CA VAL A 138 -2.65 2.45 3.45
C VAL A 138 -2.85 2.26 1.95
N VAL A 139 -3.23 1.06 1.54
CA VAL A 139 -3.45 0.70 0.14
C VAL A 139 -4.87 0.19 -0.08
N SER A 140 -5.43 0.50 -1.25
CA SER A 140 -6.70 -0.03 -1.71
C SER A 140 -6.46 -0.94 -2.92
N GLY A 141 -7.16 -2.07 -2.96
CA GLY A 141 -7.02 -2.99 -4.09
C GLY A 141 -7.76 -4.31 -3.96
N THR A 142 -7.21 -5.32 -4.61
CA THR A 142 -7.75 -6.68 -4.67
C THR A 142 -6.80 -7.67 -4.00
N TYR A 143 -7.29 -8.34 -2.97
CA TYR A 143 -6.58 -9.46 -2.34
C TYR A 143 -6.90 -10.76 -3.08
N ASN A 144 -5.87 -11.51 -3.46
CA ASN A 144 -6.03 -12.83 -4.05
C ASN A 144 -5.22 -13.87 -3.26
N PRO A 145 -5.86 -14.62 -2.34
CA PRO A 145 -5.17 -15.61 -1.51
C PRO A 145 -4.72 -16.85 -2.30
N GLN A 146 -5.33 -17.12 -3.46
CA GLN A 146 -4.97 -18.26 -4.31
C GLN A 146 -3.75 -18.00 -5.18
N LEU A 147 -3.33 -16.73 -5.30
CA LEU A 147 -2.16 -16.33 -6.05
C LEU A 147 -0.99 -16.10 -5.08
N THR A 148 0.05 -16.91 -5.22
CA THR A 148 1.27 -16.81 -4.40
C THR A 148 2.40 -16.16 -5.19
N ALA A 149 3.02 -15.16 -4.57
CA ALA A 149 4.27 -14.57 -4.99
C ALA A 149 5.44 -15.25 -4.27
N ARG A 150 6.36 -15.84 -5.03
CA ARG A 150 7.63 -16.37 -4.52
C ARG A 150 8.74 -15.38 -4.82
N LEU A 151 9.40 -14.88 -3.79
CA LEU A 151 10.51 -13.95 -3.91
C LEU A 151 11.83 -14.71 -3.75
N TYR A 152 12.69 -14.62 -4.75
CA TYR A 152 14.03 -15.20 -4.71
C TYR A 152 15.08 -14.11 -4.78
N LEU A 153 16.14 -14.22 -3.98
CA LEU A 153 17.37 -13.44 -4.13
C LEU A 153 18.29 -14.19 -5.09
N LEU A 154 18.78 -13.52 -6.12
CA LEU A 154 19.80 -14.06 -7.02
C LEU A 154 21.17 -13.95 -6.35
N THR A 155 21.86 -15.08 -6.26
CA THR A 155 23.22 -15.13 -5.73
C THR A 155 24.24 -14.81 -6.82
N PRO A 156 25.43 -14.29 -6.47
CA PRO A 156 26.44 -13.89 -7.45
C PRO A 156 26.93 -15.01 -8.37
N ASP A 157 26.80 -16.27 -7.94
CA ASP A 157 27.15 -17.49 -8.67
C ASP A 157 26.06 -17.94 -9.67
N GLY A 158 24.97 -17.18 -9.81
CA GLY A 158 23.84 -17.52 -10.68
C GLY A 158 22.80 -18.44 -10.02
N GLY A 159 22.99 -18.78 -8.74
CA GLY A 159 21.98 -19.46 -7.94
C GLY A 159 20.80 -18.56 -7.55
N ARG A 160 19.82 -19.16 -6.88
CA ARG A 160 18.67 -18.45 -6.32
C ARG A 160 18.33 -18.98 -4.93
N VAL A 161 18.08 -18.08 -3.98
CA VAL A 161 17.67 -18.40 -2.61
C VAL A 161 16.24 -17.90 -2.42
N LEU A 162 15.34 -18.77 -1.96
CA LEU A 162 13.97 -18.37 -1.63
C LEU A 162 14.00 -17.47 -0.38
N VAL A 163 13.55 -16.23 -0.54
CA VAL A 163 13.43 -15.24 0.52
C VAL A 163 12.10 -15.39 1.26
N GLY A 164 11.04 -15.68 0.51
CA GLY A 164 9.73 -15.92 1.10
C GLY A 164 8.64 -16.19 0.06
N GLU A 165 7.52 -16.68 0.57
CA GLU A 165 6.29 -16.89 -0.19
C GLU A 165 5.18 -16.05 0.45
N TYR A 166 4.46 -15.28 -0.36
CA TYR A 166 3.48 -14.32 0.12
C TYR A 166 2.22 -14.39 -0.74
N PRO A 167 1.02 -14.30 -0.16
CA PRO A 167 -0.19 -14.09 -0.95
C PRO A 167 -0.19 -12.70 -1.58
N VAL A 168 -0.84 -12.56 -2.73
CA VAL A 168 -0.76 -11.35 -3.54
C VAL A 168 -1.89 -10.37 -3.20
N PHE A 169 -1.52 -9.09 -3.10
CA PHE A 169 -2.45 -7.97 -3.05
C PHE A 169 -2.18 -7.05 -4.25
N MET A 170 -3.09 -7.04 -5.22
CA MET A 170 -3.01 -6.13 -6.37
C MET A 170 -3.50 -4.76 -5.92
N VAL A 171 -2.62 -3.77 -5.94
CA VAL A 171 -2.90 -2.41 -5.48
C VAL A 171 -3.44 -1.58 -6.64
N ASP A 172 -4.60 -0.98 -6.41
CA ASP A 172 -5.22 -0.03 -7.34
C ASP A 172 -4.81 1.41 -6.97
N LYS A 173 -4.68 1.70 -5.68
CA LYS A 173 -4.34 3.04 -5.17
C LYS A 173 -3.64 2.98 -3.82
N ILE A 174 -2.68 3.87 -3.59
CA ILE A 174 -2.15 4.14 -2.24
C ILE A 174 -2.91 5.36 -1.68
N LEU A 175 -3.58 5.15 -0.55
CA LEU A 175 -4.41 6.17 0.10
C LEU A 175 -3.57 7.05 1.03
N GLU A 176 -2.60 6.47 1.73
CA GLU A 176 -1.75 7.15 2.72
C GLU A 176 -0.33 6.54 2.75
N GLY A 177 0.67 7.31 3.19
CA GLY A 177 2.05 6.84 3.38
C GLY A 177 2.92 6.77 2.12
N CYS A 178 2.49 7.39 1.01
CA CYS A 178 3.36 7.57 -0.16
C CYS A 178 3.19 8.97 -0.74
N HIS A 179 4.31 9.63 -1.00
CA HIS A 179 4.35 10.98 -1.55
C HIS A 179 5.49 11.11 -2.54
N SER A 180 5.36 12.05 -3.47
CA SER A 180 6.40 12.33 -4.44
C SER A 180 7.64 12.92 -3.78
N SER A 181 8.84 12.46 -4.16
CA SER A 181 10.10 13.13 -3.85
C SER A 181 10.27 14.40 -4.69
N TYR A 182 9.44 15.42 -4.48
CA TYR A 182 9.84 16.76 -4.92
C TYR A 182 10.95 17.23 -3.98
N GLY A 183 12.17 16.78 -4.25
CA GLY A 183 13.37 17.37 -3.71
C GLY A 183 13.47 18.80 -4.20
N SER A 184 13.40 19.73 -3.26
CA SER A 184 14.21 20.94 -3.22
C SER A 184 15.32 21.03 -4.29
N GLY A 185 15.10 21.85 -5.32
CA GLY A 185 16.17 22.37 -6.18
C GLY A 185 15.78 22.56 -7.65
N VAL A 186 15.18 23.71 -8.00
CA VAL A 186 15.75 24.72 -8.94
C VAL A 186 14.95 26.03 -8.81
N GLY A 187 15.64 27.07 -8.32
CA GLY A 187 15.56 28.46 -8.78
C GLY A 187 14.23 29.21 -8.77
N ARG A 188 14.15 30.20 -7.87
CA ARG A 188 13.77 31.55 -8.31
C ARG A 188 14.51 31.84 -9.63
N ALA A 189 13.77 32.02 -10.71
CA ALA A 189 14.17 32.87 -11.83
C ALA A 189 13.51 34.23 -11.60
#